data_AF-A0A3B9ZPE2-F1
#
_entry.id   AF-A0A3B9ZPE2-F1
#
_cell.length_a   1.000
_cell.length_b   1.000
_cell.length_c   1.000
_cell.angle_alpha   90.00
_cell.angle_beta   90.00
_cell.angle_gamma   90.00
#
_symmetry.space_group_name_H-M   'P 1'
#
loop_
_entity.id
_entity.type
_entity.pdbx_description
1 polymer ?
#
loop_
_entity_poly.entity_id
_entity_poly.type
_entity_poly.pdbx_seq_one_letter_code
_entity_poly.pdbx_strand_id
1 'polypeptide(L)'
;MASRIIEIRRKGNTSRLPDEVYDESKQNIGSTMTLSGDTRTGLTRDEERKYMPEILGMSSSDLNFPREVKEWFKSLTVNVLKKGVKLEIGTDMEGHPLNVMQFIQYKYAISHPDVGEMDENGVMSRRTPRFHIYDKTSTLEKAATLTTSRKEALTQYIQLTGDPKRADMVLRVLGYNPETLNELEKEPLLEKAAQENTAEFMRIVKDKSLETVAFIQECLTKAILRKEGNTIFDTDEAIGATMEEAVAYLMDKKHSDVIIKLQARLKGVK
;
A
#
# COMPACT_ATOMS: atom_id res chain seq x y z
N MET A 1 -16.43 -23.15 -3.64
CA MET A 1 -15.08 -23.71 -3.85
C MET A 1 -14.29 -22.69 -4.65
N ALA A 2 -13.36 -21.98 -4.01
CA ALA A 2 -12.50 -21.04 -4.72
C ALA A 2 -11.11 -21.67 -4.81
N SER A 3 -10.80 -22.31 -5.93
CA SER A 3 -9.44 -22.76 -6.20
C SER A 3 -8.55 -21.53 -6.33
N ARG A 4 -7.53 -21.42 -5.48
CA ARG A 4 -6.55 -20.34 -5.49
C ARG A 4 -5.17 -20.95 -5.66
N ILE A 5 -4.55 -20.67 -6.80
CA ILE A 5 -3.25 -21.23 -7.16
C ILE A 5 -2.20 -20.12 -7.02
N ILE A 6 -1.22 -20.37 -6.18
CA ILE A 6 -0.06 -19.52 -5.95
C ILE A 6 1.17 -20.14 -6.60
N GLU A 7 2.08 -19.33 -7.11
CA GLU A 7 3.31 -19.79 -7.74
C GLU A 7 4.54 -19.27 -6.98
N ILE A 8 5.35 -20.17 -6.44
CA ILE A 8 6.65 -19.82 -5.84
C ILE A 8 7.70 -19.83 -6.93
N ARG A 9 8.35 -18.70 -7.20
CA ARG A 9 9.38 -18.55 -8.23
C ARG A 9 10.74 -18.25 -7.59
N ARG A 10 11.82 -18.62 -8.28
CA ARG A 10 13.18 -18.21 -7.90
C ARG A 10 13.43 -16.78 -8.35
N LYS A 11 14.29 -16.08 -7.62
CA LYS A 11 14.88 -14.83 -8.10
C LYS A 11 15.67 -15.09 -9.39
N GLY A 12 15.69 -14.12 -10.29
CA GLY A 12 16.54 -14.16 -11.49
C GLY A 12 18.01 -14.33 -11.14
N ASN A 13 18.81 -14.76 -12.12
CA ASN A 13 20.23 -15.00 -11.92
C ASN A 13 20.96 -13.72 -11.48
N THR A 14 21.35 -13.68 -10.20
CA THR A 14 22.23 -12.63 -9.66
C THR A 14 23.66 -13.14 -9.47
N SER A 15 23.96 -14.36 -9.92
CA SER A 15 25.26 -14.98 -9.82
C SER A 15 26.09 -14.72 -11.08
N ARG A 16 27.38 -15.03 -11.03
CA ARG A 16 28.27 -15.07 -12.20
C ARG A 16 28.17 -16.39 -12.98
N LEU A 17 27.17 -17.22 -12.66
CA LEU A 17 26.93 -18.47 -13.36
C LEU A 17 26.27 -18.19 -14.71
N PRO A 18 26.60 -18.95 -15.77
CA PRO A 18 25.82 -18.93 -17.01
C PRO A 18 24.35 -19.26 -16.76
N ASP A 19 23.44 -18.62 -17.49
CA ASP A 19 21.99 -18.79 -17.29
C ASP A 19 21.54 -20.24 -17.46
N GLU A 20 22.12 -20.98 -18.41
CA GLU A 20 21.84 -22.41 -18.64
C GLU A 20 22.15 -23.27 -17.40
N VAL A 21 23.28 -23.01 -16.73
CA VAL A 21 23.68 -23.74 -15.52
C VAL A 21 22.85 -23.30 -14.31
N TYR A 22 22.49 -22.02 -14.25
CA TYR A 22 21.62 -21.49 -13.21
C TYR A 22 20.21 -22.09 -13.28
N ASP A 23 19.71 -22.28 -14.50
CA ASP A 23 18.39 -22.85 -14.80
C ASP A 23 18.27 -24.31 -14.37
N GLU A 24 19.33 -25.10 -14.57
CA GLU A 24 19.40 -26.51 -14.17
C GLU A 24 19.67 -26.71 -12.67
N SER A 25 20.18 -25.69 -11.98
CA SER A 25 20.48 -25.78 -10.56
C SER A 25 19.23 -26.15 -9.74
N LYS A 26 19.37 -26.99 -8.71
CA LYS A 26 18.28 -27.28 -7.77
C LYS A 26 18.39 -26.30 -6.59
N GLN A 27 17.38 -25.44 -6.40
CA GLN A 27 17.27 -24.57 -5.25
C GLN A 27 16.06 -24.97 -4.43
N ASN A 28 16.31 -25.15 -3.14
CA ASN A 28 15.34 -25.73 -2.23
C ASN A 28 15.11 -24.76 -1.07
N ILE A 29 13.87 -24.73 -0.59
CA ILE A 29 13.50 -24.10 0.68
C ILE A 29 13.55 -25.23 1.72
N GLY A 30 14.62 -25.25 2.52
CA GLY A 30 14.85 -26.24 3.57
C GLY A 30 14.43 -25.75 4.95
N SER A 31 14.62 -26.58 5.98
CA SER A 31 14.32 -26.25 7.38
C SER A 31 15.11 -25.05 7.90
N THR A 32 14.42 -24.11 8.55
CA THR A 32 15.06 -22.99 9.25
C THR A 32 14.62 -22.91 10.69
N MET A 33 15.48 -22.32 11.51
CA MET A 33 15.22 -22.07 12.91
C MET A 33 14.75 -20.63 13.12
N THR A 34 13.89 -20.45 14.11
CA THR A 34 13.51 -19.15 14.65
C THR A 34 14.64 -18.56 15.48
N LEU A 35 14.55 -17.26 15.83
CA LEU A 35 15.51 -16.60 16.72
C LEU A 35 15.59 -17.28 18.10
N SER A 36 14.51 -17.94 18.53
CA SER A 36 14.42 -18.68 19.79
C SER A 36 15.00 -20.10 19.72
N GLY A 37 15.50 -20.54 18.54
CA GLY A 37 16.06 -21.88 18.36
C GLY A 37 15.04 -23.00 18.10
N ASP A 38 13.76 -22.67 17.95
CA ASP A 38 12.72 -23.64 17.54
C ASP A 38 12.62 -23.74 16.00
N THR A 39 12.20 -24.91 15.49
CA THR A 39 11.90 -25.10 14.06
C THR A 39 10.78 -24.16 13.62
N ARG A 40 10.99 -23.45 12.51
CA ARG A 40 10.01 -22.52 11.97
C ARG A 40 8.98 -23.28 11.16
N THR A 41 7.75 -23.38 11.66
CA THR A 41 6.64 -24.11 11.01
C THR A 41 5.71 -23.19 10.22
N GLY A 42 5.60 -21.91 10.61
CA GLY A 42 4.72 -20.92 9.96
C GLY A 42 3.23 -21.11 10.25
N LEU A 43 2.88 -22.12 11.05
CA LEU A 43 1.51 -22.45 11.46
C LEU A 43 1.30 -22.09 12.93
N THR A 44 0.06 -21.81 13.27
CA THR A 44 -0.38 -21.72 14.67
C THR A 44 -0.61 -23.12 15.25
N ARG A 45 -0.54 -23.25 16.59
CA ARG A 45 -0.77 -24.53 17.28
C ARG A 45 -2.15 -25.13 17.02
N ASP A 46 -3.14 -24.31 16.71
CA ASP A 46 -4.49 -24.76 16.39
C ASP A 46 -4.58 -25.30 14.96
N GLU A 47 -3.89 -24.67 14.01
CA GLU A 47 -3.75 -25.17 12.64
C GLU A 47 -2.93 -26.47 12.60
N GLU A 48 -1.85 -26.57 13.39
CA GLU A 48 -1.05 -27.80 13.51
C GLU A 48 -1.91 -28.97 13.98
N ARG A 49 -2.74 -28.78 15.01
CA ARG A 49 -3.65 -29.81 15.53
C ARG A 49 -4.77 -30.20 14.56
N LYS A 50 -5.17 -29.30 13.66
CA LYS A 50 -6.23 -29.54 12.67
C LYS A 50 -5.71 -30.27 11.43
N TYR A 51 -4.52 -29.92 10.96
CA TYR A 51 -4.02 -30.36 9.64
C TYR A 51 -2.93 -31.43 9.69
N MET A 52 -2.07 -31.42 10.71
CA MET A 52 -0.97 -32.40 10.81
C MET A 52 -1.42 -33.84 11.09
N PRO A 53 -2.55 -34.12 11.78
CA PRO A 53 -3.00 -35.51 11.97
C PRO A 53 -3.26 -36.26 10.66
N GLU A 54 -3.76 -35.56 9.64
CA GLU A 54 -4.05 -36.12 8.32
C GLU A 54 -2.77 -36.50 7.56
N ILE A 55 -1.68 -35.76 7.79
CA ILE A 55 -0.39 -35.98 7.13
C ILE A 55 0.47 -37.01 7.87
N LEU A 56 0.50 -36.93 9.21
CA LEU A 56 1.34 -37.79 10.04
C LEU A 56 0.70 -39.14 10.35
N GLY A 57 -0.62 -39.30 10.11
CA GLY A 57 -1.37 -40.50 10.47
C GLY A 57 -1.43 -40.76 11.98
N MET A 58 -1.22 -39.72 12.80
CA MET A 58 -1.21 -39.76 14.26
C MET A 58 -2.28 -38.82 14.82
N SER A 59 -2.87 -39.17 15.96
CA SER A 59 -3.88 -38.33 16.59
C SER A 59 -3.22 -37.10 17.22
N SER A 60 -3.92 -35.96 17.16
CA SER A 60 -3.47 -34.72 17.83
C SER A 60 -3.39 -34.84 19.36
N SER A 61 -3.92 -35.92 19.93
CA SER A 61 -3.89 -36.23 21.37
C SER A 61 -2.68 -37.10 21.79
N ASP A 62 -1.86 -37.56 20.85
CA ASP A 62 -0.71 -38.40 21.15
C ASP A 62 0.44 -37.60 21.77
N LEU A 63 1.10 -38.16 22.80
CA LEU A 63 2.21 -37.52 23.52
C LEU A 63 3.39 -37.17 22.59
N ASN A 64 3.60 -37.98 21.54
CA ASN A 64 4.67 -37.79 20.58
C ASN A 64 4.32 -36.79 19.46
N PHE A 65 3.06 -36.39 19.33
CA PHE A 65 2.58 -35.54 18.23
C PHE A 65 3.43 -34.28 18.02
N PRO A 66 3.79 -33.49 19.06
CA PRO A 66 4.61 -32.30 18.86
C PRO A 66 6.04 -32.60 18.37
N ARG A 67 6.60 -33.76 18.73
CA ARG A 67 7.94 -34.17 18.32
C ARG A 67 7.95 -34.55 16.84
N GLU A 68 6.98 -35.36 16.44
CA GLU A 68 6.83 -35.85 15.06
C GLU A 68 6.51 -34.70 14.09
N VAL A 69 5.68 -33.73 14.51
CA VAL A 69 5.46 -32.48 13.77
C VAL A 69 6.79 -31.76 13.54
N LYS A 70 7.61 -31.58 14.58
CA LYS A 70 8.92 -30.93 14.46
C LYS A 70 9.88 -31.71 13.55
N GLU A 71 9.90 -33.03 13.64
CA GLU A 71 10.74 -33.88 12.77
C GLU A 71 10.30 -33.81 11.31
N TRP A 72 9.00 -33.79 11.07
CA TRP A 72 8.45 -33.59 9.73
C TRP A 72 8.88 -32.25 9.14
N PHE A 73 8.72 -31.13 9.88
CA PHE A 73 9.18 -29.82 9.42
C PHE A 73 10.70 -29.73 9.25
N LYS A 74 11.49 -30.50 10.00
CA LYS A 74 12.94 -30.61 9.77
C LYS A 74 13.28 -31.30 8.45
N SER A 75 12.50 -32.33 8.08
CA SER A 75 12.65 -33.09 6.84
C SER A 75 12.02 -32.41 5.62
N LEU A 76 11.10 -31.46 5.84
CA LEU A 76 10.39 -30.77 4.79
C LEU A 76 11.35 -29.97 3.91
N THR A 77 11.38 -30.31 2.63
CA THR A 77 12.18 -29.63 1.61
C THR A 77 11.30 -29.32 0.42
N VAL A 78 11.06 -28.02 0.16
CA VAL A 78 10.28 -27.59 -1.01
C VAL A 78 11.26 -27.29 -2.15
N ASN A 79 11.24 -28.14 -3.18
CA ASN A 79 12.09 -27.98 -4.35
C ASN A 79 11.45 -26.97 -5.31
N VAL A 80 12.02 -25.77 -5.42
CA VAL A 80 11.52 -24.76 -6.35
C VAL A 80 12.26 -24.92 -7.66
N LEU A 81 11.62 -25.31 -8.76
CA LEU A 81 12.25 -25.37 -10.10
C LEU A 81 12.15 -24.02 -10.84
N LYS A 82 12.81 -23.85 -12.00
CA LYS A 82 12.74 -22.59 -12.81
C LYS A 82 11.31 -22.18 -13.15
N LYS A 83 10.44 -23.14 -13.49
CA LYS A 83 9.02 -22.89 -13.80
C LYS A 83 8.19 -22.47 -12.57
N GLY A 84 8.80 -22.46 -11.39
CA GLY A 84 8.12 -22.25 -10.12
C GLY A 84 7.35 -23.48 -9.65
N VAL A 85 6.89 -23.43 -8.41
CA VAL A 85 6.01 -24.45 -7.81
C VAL A 85 4.62 -23.85 -7.70
N LYS A 86 3.65 -24.48 -8.36
CA LYS A 86 2.24 -24.12 -8.21
C LYS A 86 1.70 -24.86 -6.99
N LEU A 87 1.25 -24.10 -6.00
CA LEU A 87 0.60 -24.60 -4.80
C LEU A 87 -0.86 -24.15 -4.82
N GLU A 88 -1.76 -25.10 -4.70
CA GLU A 88 -3.18 -24.88 -4.52
C GLU A 88 -3.47 -24.64 -3.04
N ILE A 89 -3.88 -23.41 -2.74
CA ILE A 89 -4.25 -22.93 -1.41
C ILE A 89 -5.75 -22.65 -1.30
N GLY A 90 -6.53 -23.17 -2.25
CA GLY A 90 -7.99 -23.02 -2.23
C GLY A 90 -8.55 -23.56 -0.92
N THR A 91 -9.54 -22.87 -0.37
CA THR A 91 -10.27 -23.32 0.82
C THR A 91 -11.74 -23.55 0.47
N ASP A 92 -12.33 -24.55 1.11
CA ASP A 92 -13.76 -24.81 1.04
C ASP A 92 -14.54 -23.83 1.92
N MET A 93 -15.87 -23.88 1.82
CA MET A 93 -16.80 -23.00 2.55
C MET A 93 -16.65 -23.11 4.08
N GLU A 94 -16.08 -24.21 4.57
CA GLU A 94 -15.78 -24.47 5.99
C GLU A 94 -14.33 -24.12 6.38
N GLY A 95 -13.57 -23.49 5.48
CA GLY A 95 -12.19 -23.07 5.73
C GLY A 95 -11.16 -24.21 5.75
N HIS A 96 -11.53 -25.38 5.24
CA HIS A 96 -10.60 -26.50 5.03
C HIS A 96 -9.86 -26.32 3.71
N PRO A 97 -8.52 -26.45 3.67
CA PRO A 97 -7.77 -26.37 2.42
C PRO A 97 -8.08 -27.59 1.55
N LEU A 98 -8.32 -27.37 0.25
CA LEU A 98 -8.51 -28.44 -0.75
C LEU A 98 -7.30 -29.38 -0.81
N ASN A 99 -6.11 -28.84 -0.55
CA ASN A 99 -4.88 -29.61 -0.43
C ASN A 99 -4.10 -29.21 0.82
N VAL A 100 -4.24 -30.01 1.87
CA VAL A 100 -3.62 -29.77 3.19
C VAL A 100 -2.09 -29.69 3.08
N MET A 101 -1.48 -30.57 2.28
CA MET A 101 -0.03 -30.60 2.09
C MET A 101 0.49 -29.34 1.39
N GLN A 102 -0.15 -28.90 0.31
CA GLN A 102 0.27 -27.70 -0.43
C GLN A 102 0.00 -26.42 0.38
N PHE A 103 -1.07 -26.38 1.17
CA PHE A 103 -1.36 -25.28 2.08
C PHE A 103 -0.30 -25.14 3.18
N ILE A 104 0.13 -26.25 3.78
CA ILE A 104 1.22 -26.24 4.78
C ILE A 104 2.54 -25.82 4.13
N GLN A 105 2.86 -26.32 2.93
CA GLN A 105 4.06 -25.88 2.19
C GLN A 105 4.03 -24.38 1.91
N TYR A 106 2.87 -23.82 1.59
CA TYR A 106 2.70 -22.38 1.39
C TYR A 106 2.92 -21.57 2.68
N LYS A 107 2.28 -21.94 3.80
CA LYS A 107 2.46 -21.30 5.11
C LYS A 107 3.92 -21.37 5.57
N TYR A 108 4.53 -22.53 5.38
CA TYR A 108 5.93 -22.76 5.66
C TYR A 108 6.84 -21.86 4.81
N ALA A 109 6.56 -21.73 3.51
CA ALA A 109 7.30 -20.86 2.61
C ALA A 109 7.19 -19.39 3.01
N ILE A 110 6.00 -18.86 3.35
CA ILE A 110 5.84 -17.46 3.78
C ILE A 110 6.66 -17.15 5.02
N SER A 111 6.75 -18.09 5.97
CA SER A 111 7.50 -17.87 7.20
C SER A 111 9.02 -17.82 6.95
N HIS A 112 9.49 -18.44 5.87
CA HIS A 112 10.90 -18.65 5.61
C HIS A 112 11.64 -17.32 5.29
N PRO A 113 12.79 -17.02 5.95
CA PRO A 113 13.50 -15.74 5.78
C PRO A 113 13.94 -15.42 4.35
N ASP A 114 14.21 -16.45 3.54
CA ASP A 114 14.66 -16.29 2.16
C ASP A 114 13.50 -16.25 1.13
N VAL A 115 12.25 -16.26 1.59
CA VAL A 115 11.06 -16.12 0.75
C VAL A 115 10.47 -14.74 1.02
N GLY A 116 10.32 -13.94 -0.04
CA GLY A 116 9.69 -12.64 0.03
C GLY A 116 8.35 -12.63 -0.71
N GLU A 117 7.39 -11.87 -0.20
CA GLU A 117 6.26 -11.45 -1.01
C GLU A 117 6.76 -10.42 -2.04
N MET A 118 6.34 -10.56 -3.29
CA MET A 118 6.65 -9.59 -4.33
C MET A 118 5.49 -8.60 -4.43
N ASP A 119 5.66 -7.40 -3.90
CA ASP A 119 4.81 -6.26 -4.24
C ASP A 119 5.31 -5.58 -5.53
N GLU A 120 4.40 -4.88 -6.22
CA GLU A 120 4.64 -4.19 -7.50
C GLU A 120 5.82 -3.19 -7.45
N ASN A 121 6.22 -2.74 -6.25
CA ASN A 121 7.31 -1.79 -6.02
C ASN A 121 8.67 -2.46 -5.69
N GLY A 122 8.77 -3.79 -5.84
CA GLY A 122 9.98 -4.53 -5.53
C GLY A 122 10.08 -4.98 -4.08
N VAL A 123 11.15 -5.72 -3.78
CA VAL A 123 11.33 -6.48 -2.55
C VAL A 123 11.47 -5.58 -1.33
N MET A 124 10.43 -5.52 -0.50
CA MET A 124 10.46 -4.88 0.82
C MET A 124 11.12 -5.78 1.88
N SER A 125 12.42 -6.04 1.76
CA SER A 125 13.18 -6.66 2.86
C SER A 125 14.65 -6.29 2.84
N ARG A 126 15.20 -6.01 4.03
CA ARG A 126 16.64 -5.74 4.26
C ARG A 126 17.54 -6.91 3.83
N ARG A 127 16.96 -8.12 3.74
CA ARG A 127 17.57 -9.32 3.18
C ARG A 127 17.02 -9.53 1.78
N THR A 128 17.89 -9.74 0.79
CA THR A 128 17.47 -10.10 -0.57
C THR A 128 16.95 -11.55 -0.58
N PRO A 129 15.62 -11.77 -0.64
CA PRO A 129 15.07 -13.12 -0.65
C PRO A 129 15.47 -13.81 -1.95
N ARG A 130 15.67 -15.12 -1.87
CA ARG A 130 16.05 -15.97 -3.01
C ARG A 130 14.81 -16.46 -3.76
N PHE A 131 13.66 -16.44 -3.10
CA PHE A 131 12.38 -16.90 -3.64
C PHE A 131 11.30 -15.82 -3.50
N HIS A 132 10.38 -15.79 -4.46
CA HIS A 132 9.26 -14.88 -4.52
C HIS A 132 7.95 -15.65 -4.63
N ILE A 133 6.97 -15.26 -3.82
CA ILE A 133 5.60 -15.76 -3.93
C ILE A 133 4.85 -14.86 -4.91
N TYR A 134 4.32 -15.45 -5.97
CA TYR A 134 3.48 -14.77 -6.95
C TYR A 134 2.06 -15.33 -6.88
N ASP A 135 1.12 -14.50 -6.44
CA ASP A 135 -0.29 -14.82 -6.49
C ASP A 135 -0.95 -14.02 -7.62
N LYS A 136 -1.24 -14.71 -8.73
CA LYS A 136 -1.88 -14.10 -9.90
C LYS A 136 -3.20 -13.41 -9.51
N THR A 137 -4.01 -14.03 -8.65
CA THR A 137 -5.33 -13.50 -8.29
C THR A 137 -5.21 -12.23 -7.47
N SER A 138 -4.40 -12.25 -6.42
CA SER A 138 -4.19 -11.06 -5.58
C SER A 138 -3.50 -9.92 -6.33
N THR A 139 -2.53 -10.22 -7.21
CA THR A 139 -1.91 -9.17 -8.03
C THR A 139 -2.90 -8.53 -9.00
N LEU A 140 -3.83 -9.31 -9.56
CA LEU A 140 -4.87 -8.77 -10.44
C LEU A 140 -5.88 -7.92 -9.65
N GLU A 141 -6.23 -8.32 -8.43
CA GLU A 141 -7.08 -7.53 -7.54
C GLU A 141 -6.41 -6.22 -7.14
N LYS A 142 -5.14 -6.26 -6.71
CA LYS A 142 -4.35 -5.05 -6.41
C LYS A 142 -4.28 -4.13 -7.63
N ALA A 143 -3.95 -4.66 -8.81
CA ALA A 143 -3.93 -3.88 -10.05
C ALA A 143 -5.31 -3.33 -10.42
N ALA A 144 -6.40 -4.08 -10.18
CA ALA A 144 -7.76 -3.61 -10.40
C ALA A 144 -8.16 -2.49 -9.44
N THR A 145 -7.81 -2.60 -8.15
CA THR A 145 -8.04 -1.53 -7.16
C THR A 145 -7.24 -0.26 -7.47
N LEU A 146 -6.00 -0.40 -7.93
CA LEU A 146 -5.20 0.74 -8.40
C LEU A 146 -5.81 1.37 -9.66
N THR A 147 -6.23 0.54 -10.61
CA THR A 147 -6.85 1.01 -11.86
C THR A 147 -8.18 1.70 -11.61
N THR A 148 -9.01 1.18 -10.70
CA THR A 148 -10.27 1.83 -10.30
C THR A 148 -10.01 3.16 -9.60
N SER A 149 -9.05 3.22 -8.67
CA SER A 149 -8.63 4.46 -8.01
C SER A 149 -8.16 5.51 -9.03
N ARG A 150 -7.39 5.11 -10.05
CA ARG A 150 -6.97 6.00 -11.15
C ARG A 150 -8.17 6.47 -11.99
N LYS A 151 -9.09 5.58 -12.34
CA LYS A 151 -10.31 5.94 -13.09
C LYS A 151 -11.18 6.92 -12.29
N GLU A 152 -11.30 6.74 -10.99
CA GLU A 152 -12.01 7.68 -10.11
C GLU A 152 -11.33 9.06 -10.11
N ALA A 153 -10.01 9.11 -9.95
CA ALA A 153 -9.26 10.36 -10.00
C ALA A 153 -9.38 11.09 -11.34
N LEU A 154 -9.33 10.36 -12.46
CA LEU A 154 -9.57 10.94 -13.78
C LEU A 154 -11.01 11.43 -13.95
N THR A 155 -11.99 10.73 -13.36
CA THR A 155 -13.39 11.20 -13.35
C THR A 155 -13.52 12.52 -12.59
N GLN A 156 -12.85 12.64 -11.45
CA GLN A 156 -12.78 13.89 -10.67
C GLN A 156 -12.04 15.00 -11.43
N TYR A 157 -10.97 14.67 -12.14
CA TYR A 157 -10.28 15.61 -13.02
C TYR A 157 -11.21 16.16 -14.11
N ILE A 158 -11.97 15.30 -14.81
CA ILE A 158 -12.94 15.73 -15.82
C ILE A 158 -13.99 16.68 -15.22
N GLN A 159 -14.42 16.44 -13.98
CA GLN A 159 -15.32 17.35 -13.27
C GLN A 159 -14.67 18.72 -12.99
N LEU A 160 -13.37 18.76 -12.65
CA LEU A 160 -12.63 20.01 -12.46
C LEU A 160 -12.41 20.78 -13.75
N THR A 161 -12.22 20.11 -14.90
CA THR A 161 -12.15 20.77 -16.20
C THR A 161 -13.44 21.54 -16.53
N GLY A 162 -14.59 21.09 -16.02
CA GLY A 162 -15.87 21.81 -16.13
C GLY A 162 -16.00 23.05 -15.22
N ASP A 163 -15.17 23.15 -14.17
CA ASP A 163 -15.24 24.19 -13.15
C ASP A 163 -13.87 24.88 -12.95
N PRO A 164 -13.54 25.93 -13.73
CA PRO A 164 -12.20 26.55 -13.72
C PRO A 164 -11.81 27.12 -12.36
N LYS A 165 -12.78 27.63 -11.58
CA LYS A 165 -12.53 28.12 -10.21
C LYS A 165 -12.07 27.01 -9.28
N ARG A 166 -12.65 25.82 -9.41
CA ARG A 166 -12.37 24.68 -8.54
C ARG A 166 -11.02 24.06 -8.93
N ALA A 167 -10.71 24.04 -10.23
CA ALA A 167 -9.39 23.71 -10.75
C ALA A 167 -8.29 24.63 -10.18
N ASP A 168 -8.53 25.94 -10.16
CA ASP A 168 -7.60 26.92 -9.59
C ASP A 168 -7.36 26.70 -8.09
N MET A 169 -8.40 26.34 -7.32
CA MET A 169 -8.27 26.00 -5.91
C MET A 169 -7.41 24.75 -5.70
N VAL A 170 -7.64 23.69 -6.47
CA VAL A 170 -6.86 22.45 -6.37
C VAL A 170 -5.39 22.70 -6.73
N LEU A 171 -5.11 23.46 -7.79
CA LEU A 171 -3.75 23.85 -8.16
C LEU A 171 -3.06 24.64 -7.04
N ARG A 172 -3.80 25.53 -6.37
CA ARG A 172 -3.29 26.30 -5.24
C ARG A 172 -2.91 25.39 -4.06
N VAL A 173 -3.77 24.43 -3.72
CA VAL A 173 -3.48 23.45 -2.66
C VAL A 173 -2.29 22.56 -3.00
N LEU A 174 -2.10 22.24 -4.28
CA LEU A 174 -0.91 21.56 -4.79
C LEU A 174 0.36 22.45 -4.78
N GLY A 175 0.25 23.74 -4.46
CA GLY A 175 1.36 24.68 -4.33
C GLY A 175 1.67 25.48 -5.60
N TYR A 176 0.82 25.40 -6.62
CA TYR A 176 0.94 26.20 -7.85
C TYR A 176 0.14 27.50 -7.76
N ASN A 177 0.63 28.56 -8.39
CA ASN A 177 -0.11 29.82 -8.46
C ASN A 177 -1.01 29.83 -9.72
N PRO A 178 -2.35 29.78 -9.58
CA PRO A 178 -3.25 29.72 -10.73
C PRO A 178 -3.31 31.04 -11.53
N GLU A 179 -2.88 32.16 -10.94
CA GLU A 179 -2.89 33.49 -11.59
C GLU A 179 -1.71 33.66 -12.57
N THR A 180 -0.63 32.89 -12.43
CA THR A 180 0.55 32.97 -13.30
C THR A 180 0.51 31.99 -14.47
N LEU A 181 -0.43 31.04 -14.45
CA LEU A 181 -0.49 29.92 -15.40
C LEU A 181 -1.57 30.15 -16.45
N ASN A 182 -1.27 29.82 -17.71
CA ASN A 182 -2.26 29.84 -18.77
C ASN A 182 -3.18 28.60 -18.68
N GLU A 183 -4.39 28.67 -19.24
CA GLU A 183 -5.38 27.56 -19.21
C GLU A 183 -4.79 26.26 -19.80
N LEU A 184 -3.99 26.39 -20.86
CA LEU A 184 -3.25 25.29 -21.49
C LEU A 184 -2.15 24.66 -20.61
N GLU A 185 -1.68 25.37 -19.58
CA GLU A 185 -0.69 24.85 -18.63
C GLU A 185 -1.34 24.26 -17.38
N LYS A 186 -2.57 24.69 -17.05
CA LYS A 186 -3.33 24.19 -15.90
C LYS A 186 -3.81 22.76 -16.10
N GLU A 187 -4.32 22.44 -17.29
CA GLU A 187 -4.78 21.09 -17.64
C GLU A 187 -3.70 20.01 -17.47
N PRO A 188 -2.50 20.12 -18.07
CA PRO A 188 -1.48 19.09 -17.94
C PRO A 188 -0.94 18.95 -16.52
N LEU A 189 -0.93 20.02 -15.71
CA LEU A 189 -0.52 19.96 -14.31
C LEU A 189 -1.53 19.18 -13.46
N LEU A 190 -2.83 19.42 -13.67
CA LEU A 190 -3.90 18.70 -13.00
C LEU A 190 -3.96 17.23 -13.43
N GLU A 191 -3.78 16.95 -14.72
CA GLU A 191 -3.72 15.57 -15.22
C GLU A 191 -2.53 14.81 -14.61
N LYS A 192 -1.35 15.44 -14.57
CA LYS A 192 -0.15 14.87 -13.94
C LYS A 192 -0.39 14.57 -12.46
N ALA A 193 -1.03 15.49 -11.73
CA ALA A 193 -1.38 15.28 -10.33
C ALA A 193 -2.33 14.09 -10.13
N ALA A 194 -3.33 13.93 -11.00
CA ALA A 194 -4.27 12.79 -10.95
C ALA A 194 -3.61 11.44 -11.27
N GLN A 195 -2.63 11.42 -12.19
CA GLN A 195 -1.95 10.19 -12.63
C GLN A 195 -0.79 9.76 -11.72
N GLU A 196 0.10 10.69 -11.35
CA GLU A 196 1.29 10.40 -10.57
C GLU A 196 1.01 10.38 -9.06
N ASN A 197 0.14 11.29 -8.58
CA ASN A 197 -0.19 11.47 -7.17
C ASN A 197 -1.69 11.27 -6.90
N THR A 198 -2.25 10.17 -7.43
CA THR A 198 -3.69 9.83 -7.32
C THR A 198 -4.21 9.93 -5.88
N ALA A 199 -3.45 9.46 -4.89
CA ALA A 199 -3.87 9.48 -3.48
C ALA A 199 -3.99 10.90 -2.92
N GLU A 200 -2.97 11.74 -3.11
CA GLU A 200 -2.97 13.13 -2.65
C GLU A 200 -4.01 13.97 -3.42
N PHE A 201 -4.11 13.80 -4.74
CA PHE A 201 -5.12 14.46 -5.56
C PHE A 201 -6.54 14.11 -5.09
N MET A 202 -6.82 12.82 -4.86
CA MET A 202 -8.13 12.39 -4.38
C MET A 202 -8.43 12.90 -2.97
N ARG A 203 -7.42 13.00 -2.11
CA ARG A 203 -7.56 13.60 -0.77
C ARG A 203 -7.97 15.07 -0.87
N ILE A 204 -7.29 15.85 -1.71
CA ILE A 204 -7.55 17.27 -1.90
C ILE A 204 -8.94 17.51 -2.52
N VAL A 205 -9.28 16.78 -3.58
CA VAL A 205 -10.55 17.00 -4.30
C VAL A 205 -11.77 16.58 -3.48
N LYS A 206 -11.66 15.51 -2.67
CA LYS A 206 -12.74 15.06 -1.78
C LYS A 206 -12.81 15.86 -0.47
N ASP A 207 -11.84 16.74 -0.20
CA ASP A 207 -11.86 17.56 1.01
C ASP A 207 -13.02 18.55 0.96
N LYS A 208 -13.84 18.54 2.02
CA LYS A 208 -14.95 19.49 2.20
C LYS A 208 -14.44 20.91 2.47
N SER A 209 -13.23 21.03 2.99
CA SER A 209 -12.56 22.27 3.37
C SER A 209 -11.66 22.85 2.28
N LEU A 210 -11.65 22.27 1.07
CA LEU A 210 -10.84 22.70 -0.06
C LEU A 210 -10.90 24.22 -0.30
N GLU A 211 -12.11 24.80 -0.25
CA GLU A 211 -12.32 26.24 -0.47
C GLU A 211 -11.63 27.09 0.60
N THR A 212 -11.72 26.69 1.88
CA THR A 212 -11.09 27.39 3.00
C THR A 212 -9.58 27.24 2.97
N VAL A 213 -9.07 26.05 2.65
CA VAL A 213 -7.62 25.80 2.50
C VAL A 213 -7.05 26.65 1.36
N ALA A 214 -7.71 26.63 0.19
CA ALA A 214 -7.29 27.43 -0.95
C ALA A 214 -7.35 28.93 -0.65
N PHE A 215 -8.36 29.38 0.09
CA PHE A 215 -8.47 30.76 0.54
C PHE A 215 -7.34 31.18 1.48
N ILE A 216 -7.01 30.38 2.50
CA ILE A 216 -5.89 30.66 3.41
C ILE A 216 -4.58 30.76 2.62
N GLN A 217 -4.34 29.81 1.70
CA GLN A 217 -3.15 29.83 0.86
C GLN A 217 -3.11 31.04 -0.07
N GLU A 218 -4.24 31.48 -0.61
CA GLU A 218 -4.30 32.71 -1.41
C GLU A 218 -3.91 33.93 -0.58
N CYS A 219 -4.45 34.04 0.64
CA CYS A 219 -4.09 35.13 1.53
C CYS A 219 -2.61 35.07 1.95
N LEU A 220 -2.02 33.89 2.07
CA LEU A 220 -0.58 33.73 2.30
C LEU A 220 0.25 34.17 1.08
N THR A 221 -0.14 33.75 -0.14
CA THR A 221 0.57 34.14 -1.38
C THR A 221 0.52 35.65 -1.60
N LYS A 222 -0.61 36.31 -1.29
CA LYS A 222 -0.77 37.77 -1.40
C LYS A 222 -0.27 38.54 -0.17
N ALA A 223 0.41 37.86 0.77
CA ALA A 223 0.98 38.43 1.99
C ALA A 223 -0.04 39.16 2.90
N ILE A 224 -1.32 38.81 2.79
CA ILE A 224 -2.39 39.30 3.68
C ILE A 224 -2.30 38.57 5.03
N LEU A 225 -1.99 37.27 4.97
CA LEU A 225 -1.66 36.46 6.14
C LEU A 225 -0.15 36.30 6.23
N ARG A 226 0.37 36.31 7.46
CA ARG A 226 1.79 36.07 7.73
C ARG A 226 1.97 34.66 8.28
N LYS A 227 3.00 33.96 7.81
CA LYS A 227 3.38 32.66 8.33
C LYS A 227 4.73 32.78 9.02
N GLU A 228 4.76 32.51 10.33
CA GLU A 228 6.00 32.44 11.11
C GLU A 228 6.15 31.02 11.66
N GLY A 229 7.15 30.29 11.15
CA GLY A 229 7.29 28.86 11.43
C GLY A 229 6.10 28.07 10.89
N ASN A 230 5.33 27.43 11.77
CA ASN A 230 4.12 26.70 11.40
C ASN A 230 2.83 27.52 11.61
N THR A 231 2.91 28.58 12.42
CA THR A 231 1.76 29.37 12.86
C THR A 231 1.37 30.42 11.82
N ILE A 232 0.06 30.53 11.57
CA ILE A 232 -0.54 31.50 10.65
C ILE A 232 -1.13 32.64 11.45
N PHE A 233 -0.77 33.88 11.09
CA PHE A 233 -1.20 35.11 11.75
C PHE A 233 -2.02 36.00 10.81
N ASP A 234 -3.13 36.54 11.30
CA ASP A 234 -3.79 37.71 10.73
C ASP A 234 -3.30 38.94 11.47
N THR A 235 -2.47 39.75 10.81
CA THR A 235 -1.86 40.93 11.41
C THR A 235 -1.09 40.53 12.67
N ASP A 236 -1.65 40.65 13.88
CA ASP A 236 -1.00 40.27 15.15
C ASP A 236 -1.73 39.12 15.88
N GLU A 237 -2.82 38.58 15.33
CA GLU A 237 -3.60 37.49 15.95
C GLU A 237 -3.24 36.14 15.33
N ALA A 238 -2.94 35.14 16.16
CA ALA A 238 -2.66 33.78 15.71
C ALA A 238 -3.97 33.05 15.36
N ILE A 239 -4.14 32.68 14.10
CA ILE A 239 -5.31 31.96 13.58
C ILE A 239 -5.19 30.45 13.86
N GLY A 240 -3.97 29.92 13.86
CA GLY A 240 -3.71 28.50 14.13
C GLY A 240 -2.23 28.16 14.01
N ALA A 241 -1.78 27.16 14.77
CA ALA A 241 -0.40 26.67 14.73
C ALA A 241 -0.16 25.71 13.55
N THR A 242 -1.21 25.19 12.93
CA THR A 242 -1.19 24.38 11.71
C THR A 242 -2.25 24.85 10.71
N MET A 243 -2.13 24.42 9.43
CA MET A 243 -3.14 24.71 8.40
C MET A 243 -4.52 24.16 8.79
N GLU A 244 -4.58 23.00 9.42
CA GLU A 244 -5.81 22.35 9.85
C GLU A 244 -6.51 23.13 10.96
N GLU A 245 -5.74 23.66 11.93
CA GLU A 245 -6.28 24.53 12.98
C GLU A 245 -6.79 25.85 12.40
N ALA A 246 -6.06 26.44 11.44
CA ALA A 246 -6.50 27.67 10.77
C ALA A 246 -7.80 27.45 9.97
N VAL A 247 -7.95 26.30 9.33
CA VAL A 247 -9.21 25.91 8.66
C VAL A 247 -10.33 25.78 9.68
N ALA A 248 -10.10 25.08 10.79
CA ALA A 248 -11.10 24.89 11.84
C ALA A 248 -11.53 26.24 12.45
N TYR A 249 -10.58 27.15 12.67
CA TYR A 249 -10.84 28.50 13.16
C TYR A 249 -11.73 29.30 12.21
N LEU A 250 -11.41 29.31 10.91
CA LEU A 250 -12.22 30.03 9.91
C LEU A 250 -13.59 29.36 9.69
N MET A 251 -13.71 28.04 9.85
CA MET A 251 -15.00 27.35 9.75
C MET A 251 -15.93 27.57 10.96
N ASP A 252 -15.41 28.04 12.10
CA ASP A 252 -16.26 28.35 13.24
C ASP A 252 -17.15 29.57 12.94
N LYS A 253 -18.44 29.42 13.23
CA LYS A 253 -19.45 30.49 13.09
C LYS A 253 -19.09 31.74 13.90
N LYS A 254 -18.29 31.60 14.95
CA LYS A 254 -17.83 32.72 15.78
C LYS A 254 -16.85 33.65 15.06
N HIS A 255 -16.09 33.14 14.09
CA HIS A 255 -15.05 33.87 13.37
C HIS A 255 -15.43 34.18 11.92
N SER A 256 -16.73 34.12 11.61
CA SER A 256 -17.24 34.44 10.26
C SER A 256 -16.96 35.89 9.86
N ASP A 257 -16.80 36.81 10.81
CA ASP A 257 -16.42 38.20 10.56
C ASP A 257 -14.96 38.32 10.08
N VAL A 258 -14.06 37.46 10.55
CA VAL A 258 -12.65 37.40 10.12
C VAL A 258 -12.57 37.02 8.64
N ILE A 259 -13.37 36.05 8.18
CA ILE A 259 -13.45 35.69 6.75
C ILE A 259 -13.85 36.90 5.91
N ILE A 260 -14.88 37.65 6.33
CA ILE A 260 -15.36 38.82 5.58
C ILE A 260 -14.27 39.90 5.51
N LYS A 261 -13.55 40.15 6.61
CA LYS A 261 -12.41 41.09 6.63
C LYS A 261 -11.30 40.66 5.69
N LEU A 262 -10.91 39.38 5.71
CA LEU A 262 -9.89 38.83 4.82
C LEU A 262 -10.32 38.91 3.35
N GLN A 263 -11.58 38.59 3.03
CA GLN A 263 -12.14 38.75 1.68
C GLN A 263 -12.14 40.20 1.20
N ALA A 264 -12.45 41.15 2.09
CA ALA A 264 -12.42 42.57 1.76
C ALA A 264 -10.98 43.04 1.46
N ARG A 265 -10.00 42.62 2.26
CA ARG A 265 -8.57 42.90 2.01
C ARG A 265 -8.10 42.26 0.71
N LEU A 266 -8.50 41.03 0.43
CA LEU A 266 -8.16 40.31 -0.79
C LEU A 266 -8.64 41.04 -2.04
N LYS A 267 -9.84 41.63 -2.01
CA LYS A 267 -10.36 42.46 -3.12
C LYS A 267 -9.66 43.81 -3.26
N GLY A 268 -9.04 44.31 -2.19
CA GLY A 268 -8.30 45.58 -2.18
C GLY A 268 -6.88 45.46 -2.71
N VAL A 269 -6.30 44.25 -2.69
CA VAL A 269 -4.99 43.95 -3.26
C VAL A 269 -5.16 43.66 -4.76
N LYS A 270 -4.87 44.66 -5.59
CA LYS A 270 -4.75 44.52 -7.06
C LYS A 270 -3.33 44.12 -7.44
#